data_AF-A0A0W1ANW5-F1
#
_entry.id   AF-A0A0W1ANW5-F1
#
_cell.length_a   1.000
_cell.length_b   1.000
_cell.length_c   1.000
_cell.angle_alpha   90.00
_cell.angle_beta   90.00
_cell.angle_gamma   90.00
#
_symmetry.space_group_name_H-M   'P 1'
#
loop_
_entity.id
_entity.type
_entity.pdbx_description
1 polymer ?
#
loop_
_entity_poly.entity_id
_entity_poly.type
_entity_poly.pdbx_seq_one_letter_code
_entity_poly.pdbx_strand_id
1 'polypeptide(L)'
;MNLSTIKLFLIAPILSLLAYSVHAENATQPAPSFQENCVNSWMKKGDEAKDKVDYKDFGEKYCGCAASQKLDSEEAVKKAIQLCLSRTLLHDAMDAMDEEVGLAESKDTDVQEYCEDRWTLIYPKQTDEDKKFTTAYCECAKPKLLDLIKKSDNLTDKQYDEVIDKVADECSSQ
;
A
#
# COMPACT_ATOMS: atom_id res chain seq x y z
N MET A 1 -61.02 63.65 -41.32
CA MET A 1 -60.06 64.41 -40.50
C MET A 1 -59.62 63.54 -39.34
N ASN A 2 -58.37 63.07 -39.35
CA ASN A 2 -57.58 62.88 -38.14
C ASN A 2 -56.10 62.98 -38.54
N LEU A 3 -55.43 63.91 -37.86
CA LEU A 3 -54.07 64.39 -38.10
C LEU A 3 -53.02 63.45 -37.49
N SER A 4 -51.82 63.47 -38.09
CA SER A 4 -50.46 63.40 -37.50
C SER A 4 -50.24 62.52 -36.26
N THR A 5 -49.14 61.75 -36.17
CA THR A 5 -47.78 62.30 -36.12
C THR A 5 -46.75 61.17 -36.25
N ILE A 6 -45.75 61.35 -37.10
CA ILE A 6 -44.49 60.61 -37.13
C ILE A 6 -43.64 61.05 -35.94
N LYS A 7 -43.10 60.11 -35.14
CA LYS A 7 -41.99 60.37 -34.23
C LYS A 7 -40.92 59.29 -34.37
N LEU A 8 -39.81 59.75 -34.93
CA LEU A 8 -38.49 59.13 -35.02
C LEU A 8 -37.85 59.08 -33.62
N PHE A 9 -37.42 57.93 -33.11
CA PHE A 9 -36.44 57.90 -32.00
C PHE A 9 -35.59 56.61 -31.99
N LEU A 10 -34.32 56.83 -32.36
CA LEU A 10 -33.06 56.33 -31.77
C LEU A 10 -32.80 54.81 -31.61
N ILE A 11 -31.83 54.38 -32.41
CA ILE A 11 -31.02 53.16 -32.27
C ILE A 11 -30.18 53.27 -30.99
N ALA A 12 -30.22 52.23 -30.14
CA ALA A 12 -29.25 51.99 -29.08
C ALA A 12 -28.58 50.63 -29.33
N PRO A 13 -27.24 50.54 -29.50
CA PRO A 13 -26.57 49.26 -29.57
C PRO A 13 -26.51 48.64 -28.17
N ILE A 14 -27.14 47.48 -28.00
CA ILE A 14 -26.97 46.64 -26.80
C ILE A 14 -25.53 46.13 -26.83
N LEU A 15 -24.70 46.73 -25.97
CA LEU A 15 -23.37 46.27 -25.62
C LEU A 15 -23.53 44.86 -25.02
N SER A 16 -23.32 43.83 -25.84
CA SER A 16 -23.25 42.45 -25.36
C SER A 16 -21.96 42.29 -24.56
N LEU A 17 -22.05 42.55 -23.26
CA LEU A 17 -21.02 42.15 -22.32
C LEU A 17 -20.94 40.62 -22.37
N LEU A 18 -19.83 40.14 -22.92
CA LEU A 18 -19.38 38.77 -22.78
C LEU A 18 -19.25 38.47 -21.29
N ALA A 19 -20.30 37.90 -20.71
CA ALA A 19 -20.20 37.21 -19.44
C ALA A 19 -19.38 35.94 -19.69
N TYR A 20 -18.06 36.08 -19.71
CA TYR A 20 -17.16 35.00 -19.35
C TYR A 20 -17.52 34.65 -17.92
N SER A 21 -18.43 33.67 -17.77
CA SER A 21 -18.56 32.92 -16.53
C SER A 21 -17.25 32.15 -16.39
N VAL A 22 -16.26 32.83 -15.81
CA VAL A 22 -15.16 32.17 -15.12
C VAL A 22 -15.85 31.37 -14.02
N HIS A 23 -16.22 30.14 -14.34
CA HIS A 23 -16.40 29.12 -13.35
C HIS A 23 -15.00 29.02 -12.74
N ALA A 24 -14.81 29.68 -11.61
CA ALA A 24 -13.87 29.19 -10.64
C ALA A 24 -14.38 27.79 -10.30
N GLU A 25 -13.92 26.79 -11.07
CA GLU A 25 -13.74 25.46 -10.53
C GLU A 25 -12.90 25.70 -9.28
N ASN A 26 -13.60 25.79 -8.14
CA ASN A 26 -13.01 25.36 -6.90
C ASN A 26 -12.49 23.97 -7.23
N ALA A 27 -11.18 23.88 -7.45
CA ALA A 27 -10.47 22.63 -7.55
C ALA A 27 -10.58 21.98 -6.18
N THR A 28 -11.75 21.41 -5.89
CA THR A 28 -11.92 20.42 -4.85
C THR A 28 -10.94 19.34 -5.24
N GLN A 29 -9.81 19.29 -4.53
CA GLN A 29 -8.84 18.21 -4.66
C GLN A 29 -9.64 16.90 -4.67
N PRO A 30 -9.45 16.02 -5.68
CA PRO A 30 -10.14 14.75 -5.70
C PRO A 30 -9.93 14.05 -4.36
N ALA A 31 -10.99 13.43 -3.82
CA ALA A 31 -10.89 12.72 -2.55
C ALA A 31 -9.76 11.68 -2.64
N PRO A 32 -8.91 11.57 -1.60
CA PRO A 32 -7.77 10.67 -1.61
C PRO A 32 -8.23 9.23 -1.87
N SER A 33 -7.43 8.48 -2.64
CA SER A 33 -7.72 7.08 -2.94
C SER A 33 -7.71 6.21 -1.66
N PHE A 34 -8.28 5.00 -1.71
CA PHE A 34 -8.19 4.07 -0.57
C PHE A 34 -6.72 3.83 -0.15
N GLN A 35 -5.84 3.57 -1.13
CA GLN A 35 -4.42 3.33 -0.88
C GLN A 35 -3.78 4.54 -0.21
N GLU A 36 -4.06 5.76 -0.69
CA GLU A 36 -3.54 6.99 -0.08
C GLU A 36 -4.02 7.17 1.36
N ASN A 37 -5.31 6.93 1.63
CA ASN A 37 -5.85 6.97 2.98
C ASN A 37 -5.23 5.92 3.91
N CYS A 38 -4.98 4.72 3.37
CA CYS A 38 -4.33 3.63 4.08
C CYS A 38 -2.89 4.01 4.46
N VAL A 39 -2.08 4.49 3.50
CA VAL A 39 -0.69 4.91 3.75
C VAL A 39 -0.65 6.08 4.74
N ASN A 40 -1.52 7.08 4.57
CA ASN A 40 -1.61 8.21 5.51
C ASN A 40 -1.98 7.74 6.92
N SER A 41 -2.81 6.70 7.04
CA SER A 41 -3.16 6.11 8.33
C SER A 41 -2.02 5.29 8.93
N TRP A 42 -1.30 4.52 8.11
CA TRP A 42 -0.10 3.79 8.50
C TRP A 42 0.97 4.72 9.08
N MET A 43 1.25 5.82 8.37
CA MET A 43 2.28 6.78 8.75
C MET A 43 2.00 7.55 10.05
N LYS A 44 0.80 7.48 10.62
CA LYS A 44 0.50 8.06 11.95
C LYS A 44 1.37 7.47 13.07
N LYS A 45 1.88 6.25 12.88
CA LYS A 45 2.78 5.58 13.82
C LYS A 45 4.24 5.57 13.35
N GLY A 46 4.54 6.18 12.20
CA GLY A 46 5.88 6.13 11.59
C GLY A 46 6.96 6.83 12.42
N ASP A 47 6.59 7.74 13.31
CA ASP A 47 7.54 8.36 14.25
C ASP A 47 8.08 7.38 15.32
N GLU A 48 7.38 6.26 15.55
CA GLU A 48 7.84 5.20 16.45
C GLU A 48 8.78 4.21 15.76
N ALA A 49 8.84 4.22 14.43
CA ALA A 49 9.73 3.34 13.66
C ALA A 49 11.17 3.86 13.68
N LYS A 50 12.12 2.95 13.89
CA LYS A 50 13.56 3.27 13.87
C LYS A 50 14.01 3.68 12.46
N ASP A 51 13.53 2.95 11.45
CA ASP A 51 13.72 3.27 10.04
C ASP A 51 12.40 3.76 9.45
N LYS A 52 12.32 5.06 9.16
CA LYS A 52 11.10 5.67 8.60
C LYS A 52 10.95 5.43 7.11
N VAL A 53 12.03 5.15 6.40
CA VAL A 53 12.01 4.91 4.94
C VAL A 53 11.44 3.53 4.71
N ASP A 54 12.04 2.51 5.32
CA ASP A 54 11.55 1.13 5.24
C ASP A 54 10.14 1.00 5.81
N TYR A 55 9.82 1.67 6.92
CA TYR A 55 8.47 1.64 7.48
C TYR A 55 7.44 2.21 6.50
N LYS A 56 7.80 3.27 5.77
CA LYS A 56 6.93 3.88 4.77
C LYS A 56 6.79 2.96 3.55
N ASP A 57 7.89 2.44 3.03
CA ASP A 57 7.91 1.53 1.88
C ASP A 57 7.05 0.27 2.15
N PHE A 58 7.24 -0.34 3.31
CA PHE A 58 6.38 -1.42 3.80
C PHE A 58 4.91 -1.02 3.79
N GLY A 59 4.59 0.16 4.32
CA GLY A 59 3.24 0.70 4.36
C GLY A 59 2.62 0.87 2.97
N GLU A 60 3.41 1.33 2.00
CA GLU A 60 2.99 1.48 0.60
C GLU A 60 2.69 0.12 -0.05
N LYS A 61 3.57 -0.88 0.15
CA LYS A 61 3.37 -2.27 -0.32
C LYS A 61 2.12 -2.91 0.31
N TYR A 62 2.00 -2.83 1.64
CA TYR A 62 0.84 -3.35 2.40
C TYR A 62 -0.47 -2.71 1.93
N CYS A 63 -0.51 -1.39 1.81
CA CYS A 63 -1.70 -0.66 1.38
C CYS A 63 -2.03 -0.91 -0.09
N GLY A 64 -1.03 -1.13 -0.94
CA GLY A 64 -1.21 -1.59 -2.32
C GLY A 64 -1.88 -2.96 -2.39
N CYS A 65 -1.40 -3.92 -1.58
CA CYS A 65 -2.07 -5.21 -1.43
C CYS A 65 -3.52 -5.03 -0.95
N ALA A 66 -3.74 -4.28 0.13
CA ALA A 66 -5.07 -4.08 0.71
C ALA A 66 -6.06 -3.45 -0.30
N ALA A 67 -5.58 -2.53 -1.14
CA ALA A 67 -6.38 -1.90 -2.19
C ALA A 67 -6.84 -2.88 -3.28
N SER A 68 -6.15 -4.01 -3.45
CA SER A 68 -6.52 -5.07 -4.40
C SER A 68 -7.54 -6.07 -3.85
N GLN A 69 -7.82 -6.04 -2.53
CA GLN A 69 -8.71 -6.99 -1.87
C GLN A 69 -10.18 -6.55 -1.93
N LYS A 70 -11.09 -7.54 -1.81
CA LYS A 70 -12.51 -7.26 -1.56
C LYS A 70 -12.70 -7.00 -0.06
N LEU A 71 -13.23 -5.82 0.28
CA LEU A 71 -13.40 -5.35 1.66
C LEU A 71 -14.89 -5.15 2.00
N ASP A 72 -15.75 -6.05 1.54
CA ASP A 72 -17.21 -5.95 1.59
C ASP A 72 -17.84 -6.51 2.89
N SER A 73 -17.05 -7.15 3.76
CA SER A 73 -17.46 -7.59 5.09
C SER A 73 -16.33 -7.45 6.12
N GLU A 74 -16.66 -7.50 7.41
CA GLU A 74 -15.64 -7.50 8.47
C GLU A 74 -14.69 -8.69 8.38
N GLU A 75 -15.20 -9.88 8.01
CA GLU A 75 -14.40 -11.07 7.79
C GLU A 75 -13.47 -10.91 6.59
N ALA A 76 -13.97 -10.32 5.51
CA ALA A 76 -13.16 -10.03 4.32
C ALA A 76 -12.03 -9.03 4.66
N VAL A 77 -12.33 -8.01 5.47
CA VAL A 77 -11.33 -7.05 5.98
C VAL A 77 -10.28 -7.75 6.86
N LYS A 78 -10.69 -8.56 7.85
CA LYS A 78 -9.75 -9.29 8.71
C LYS A 78 -8.84 -10.21 7.91
N LYS A 79 -9.41 -10.93 6.94
CA LYS A 79 -8.65 -11.78 6.04
C LYS A 79 -7.67 -10.97 5.19
N ALA A 80 -8.10 -9.84 4.63
CA ALA A 80 -7.25 -8.96 3.85
C ALA A 80 -6.08 -8.40 4.67
N ILE A 81 -6.32 -8.02 5.93
CA ILE A 81 -5.27 -7.57 6.86
C ILE A 81 -4.22 -8.67 7.04
N GLN A 82 -4.64 -9.87 7.44
CA GLN A 82 -3.73 -10.99 7.67
C GLN A 82 -2.95 -11.36 6.41
N LEU A 83 -3.65 -11.47 5.28
CA LEU A 83 -3.07 -11.80 3.98
C LEU A 83 -2.00 -10.79 3.56
N CYS A 84 -2.38 -9.52 3.50
CA CYS A 84 -1.50 -8.47 2.99
C CYS A 84 -0.32 -8.22 3.92
N LEU A 85 -0.52 -8.32 5.24
CA LEU A 85 0.56 -8.19 6.19
C LEU A 85 1.59 -9.31 6.01
N SER A 86 1.15 -10.56 6.03
CA SER A 86 2.03 -11.73 5.91
C SER A 86 2.79 -11.78 4.58
N ARG A 87 2.12 -11.45 3.47
CA ARG A 87 2.77 -11.36 2.15
C ARG A 87 3.82 -10.26 2.14
N THR A 88 3.44 -9.04 2.53
CA THR A 88 4.37 -7.91 2.53
C THR A 88 5.59 -8.20 3.39
N LEU A 89 5.41 -8.81 4.57
CA LEU A 89 6.53 -9.19 5.44
C LEU A 89 7.54 -10.13 4.80
N LEU A 90 7.08 -11.19 4.12
CA LEU A 90 8.02 -12.14 3.53
C LEU A 90 8.69 -11.58 2.27
N HIS A 91 7.97 -10.84 1.44
CA HIS A 91 8.59 -10.13 0.32
C HIS A 91 9.66 -9.17 0.82
N ASP A 92 9.31 -8.30 1.76
CA ASP A 92 10.22 -7.30 2.30
C ASP A 92 11.43 -7.89 3.04
N ALA A 93 11.26 -9.05 3.70
CA ALA A 93 12.36 -9.78 4.32
C ALA A 93 13.30 -10.40 3.27
N MET A 94 12.74 -10.99 2.22
CA MET A 94 13.51 -11.65 1.17
C MET A 94 14.25 -10.64 0.29
N ASP A 95 13.60 -9.53 -0.08
CA ASP A 95 14.21 -8.43 -0.84
C ASP A 95 15.39 -7.84 -0.06
N ALA A 96 15.18 -7.53 1.22
CA ALA A 96 16.21 -6.97 2.08
C ALA A 96 17.42 -7.89 2.25
N MET A 97 17.16 -9.19 2.43
CA MET A 97 18.22 -10.18 2.54
C MET A 97 19.00 -10.32 1.22
N ASP A 98 18.32 -10.25 0.06
CA ASP A 98 19.02 -10.24 -1.23
C ASP A 98 19.88 -8.98 -1.42
N GLU A 99 19.35 -7.82 -1.04
CA GLU A 99 20.07 -6.55 -1.16
C GLU A 99 21.29 -6.46 -0.23
N GLU A 100 21.19 -6.96 1.00
CA GLU A 100 22.24 -6.80 2.01
C GLU A 100 23.25 -7.97 2.06
N VAL A 101 22.78 -9.20 1.81
CA VAL A 101 23.60 -10.43 1.87
C VAL A 101 23.73 -11.10 0.50
N GLY A 102 22.66 -11.06 -0.30
CA GLY A 102 22.52 -11.85 -1.52
C GLY A 102 21.96 -13.24 -1.23
N LEU A 103 20.92 -13.66 -1.97
CA LEU A 103 20.23 -14.93 -1.71
C LEU A 103 21.17 -16.13 -1.72
N ALA A 104 22.17 -16.16 -2.60
CA ALA A 104 23.12 -17.27 -2.73
C ALA A 104 24.08 -17.42 -1.53
N GLU A 105 24.31 -16.34 -0.78
CA GLU A 105 25.22 -16.31 0.38
C GLU A 105 24.46 -16.40 1.71
N SER A 106 23.13 -16.27 1.67
CA SER A 106 22.27 -16.32 2.84
C SER A 106 22.30 -17.67 3.56
N LYS A 107 22.21 -17.60 4.89
CA LYS A 107 22.18 -18.74 5.80
C LYS A 107 20.80 -18.86 6.45
N ASP A 108 20.56 -20.03 7.03
CA ASP A 108 19.35 -20.29 7.83
C ASP A 108 19.13 -19.26 8.95
N THR A 109 20.20 -18.71 9.52
CA THR A 109 20.13 -17.65 10.53
C THR A 109 19.61 -16.35 9.95
N ASP A 110 20.01 -16.01 8.73
CA ASP A 110 19.69 -14.75 8.07
C ASP A 110 18.20 -14.73 7.74
N VAL A 111 17.66 -15.83 7.20
CA VAL A 111 16.21 -15.94 6.92
C VAL A 111 15.35 -15.73 8.17
N GLN A 112 15.79 -16.25 9.33
CA GLN A 112 15.07 -16.01 10.59
C GLN A 112 15.18 -14.54 11.01
N GLU A 113 16.39 -13.99 10.99
CA GLU A 113 16.70 -12.64 11.44
C GLU A 113 15.94 -11.59 10.62
N TYR A 114 16.04 -11.64 9.29
CA TYR A 114 15.32 -10.71 8.41
C TYR A 114 13.79 -10.83 8.58
N CYS A 115 13.26 -12.04 8.77
CA CYS A 115 11.83 -12.20 9.03
C CYS A 115 11.40 -11.51 10.34
N GLU A 116 12.12 -11.74 11.43
CA GLU A 116 11.80 -11.14 12.75
C GLU A 116 12.06 -9.62 12.77
N ASP A 117 13.07 -9.16 12.05
CA ASP A 117 13.40 -7.74 11.93
C ASP A 117 12.32 -6.97 11.19
N ARG A 118 11.73 -7.53 10.11
CA ARG A 118 10.58 -6.89 9.43
C ARG A 118 9.35 -6.80 10.32
N TRP A 119 9.11 -7.78 11.20
CA TRP A 119 8.08 -7.66 12.23
C TRP A 119 8.40 -6.57 13.26
N THR A 120 9.66 -6.44 13.66
CA THR A 120 10.12 -5.41 14.61
C THR A 120 10.03 -4.00 14.01
N LEU A 121 10.26 -3.86 12.69
CA LEU A 121 10.07 -2.62 11.95
C LEU A 121 8.64 -2.09 12.10
N ILE A 122 7.65 -2.95 11.90
CA ILE A 122 6.24 -2.55 11.85
C ILE A 122 5.55 -2.55 13.23
N TYR A 123 6.06 -3.33 14.17
CA TYR A 123 5.61 -3.39 15.56
C TYR A 123 6.81 -3.23 16.52
N PRO A 124 7.37 -2.03 16.71
CA PRO A 124 8.57 -1.83 17.53
C PRO A 124 8.37 -2.10 19.03
N LYS A 125 7.12 -2.18 19.50
CA LYS A 125 6.74 -2.44 20.89
C LYS A 125 5.93 -3.73 21.03
N GLN A 126 6.51 -4.84 20.61
CA GLN A 126 5.87 -6.17 20.69
C GLN A 126 5.67 -6.61 22.14
N THR A 127 4.47 -7.11 22.44
CA THR A 127 4.19 -7.89 23.64
C THR A 127 4.82 -9.29 23.54
N ASP A 128 4.84 -10.05 24.64
CA ASP A 128 5.35 -11.43 24.61
C ASP A 128 4.49 -12.35 23.73
N GLU A 129 3.19 -12.06 23.60
CA GLU A 129 2.29 -12.78 22.71
C GLU A 129 2.60 -12.47 21.24
N ASP A 130 2.82 -11.19 20.91
CA ASP A 130 3.22 -10.76 19.56
C ASP A 130 4.55 -11.42 19.14
N LYS A 131 5.52 -11.47 20.06
CA LYS A 131 6.81 -12.14 19.80
C LYS A 131 6.64 -13.63 19.56
N LYS A 132 5.82 -14.30 20.37
CA LYS A 132 5.55 -15.73 20.20
C LYS A 132 4.92 -16.03 18.84
N PHE A 133 3.95 -15.21 18.42
CA PHE A 133 3.34 -15.31 17.09
C PHE A 133 4.38 -15.08 15.99
N THR A 134 5.17 -14.01 16.10
CA THR A 134 6.23 -13.64 15.15
C THR A 134 7.24 -14.78 14.99
N THR A 135 7.78 -15.31 16.09
CA THR A 135 8.74 -16.42 16.06
C THR A 135 8.11 -17.66 15.43
N ALA A 136 6.89 -18.04 15.78
CA ALA A 136 6.21 -19.19 15.19
C ALA A 136 5.98 -19.04 13.68
N TYR A 137 5.60 -17.83 13.24
CA TYR A 137 5.43 -17.49 11.83
C TYR A 137 6.76 -17.61 11.07
N CYS A 138 7.83 -17.02 11.58
CA CYS A 138 9.16 -17.05 10.96
C CYS A 138 9.76 -18.47 10.96
N GLU A 139 9.55 -19.25 12.03
CA GLU A 139 9.93 -20.66 12.09
C GLU A 139 9.19 -21.52 11.04
N CYS A 140 7.91 -21.21 10.77
CA CYS A 140 7.16 -21.85 9.70
C CYS A 140 7.70 -21.50 8.30
N ALA A 141 8.01 -20.22 8.08
CA ALA A 141 8.41 -19.69 6.78
C ALA A 141 9.83 -20.12 6.41
N LYS A 142 10.75 -20.07 7.37
CA LYS A 142 12.19 -20.33 7.17
C LYS A 142 12.53 -21.54 6.30
N PRO A 143 12.09 -22.78 6.61
CA PRO A 143 12.48 -23.94 5.79
C PRO A 143 11.93 -23.88 4.36
N LYS A 144 10.81 -23.19 4.14
CA LYS A 144 10.21 -23.03 2.79
C LYS A 144 10.94 -21.96 1.99
N LEU A 145 11.33 -20.86 2.63
CA LEU A 145 12.14 -19.81 2.01
C LEU A 145 13.55 -20.31 1.68
N LEU A 146 14.16 -21.13 2.54
CA LEU A 146 15.44 -21.79 2.23
C LEU A 146 15.35 -22.76 1.05
N ASP A 147 14.22 -23.43 0.85
CA ASP A 147 13.99 -24.26 -0.33
C ASP A 147 13.75 -23.42 -1.59
N LEU A 148 13.08 -22.26 -1.45
CA LEU A 148 12.90 -21.28 -2.52
C LEU A 148 14.24 -20.69 -2.98
N ILE A 149 15.10 -20.25 -2.05
CA ILE A 149 16.44 -19.70 -2.33
C ILE A 149 17.27 -20.66 -3.17
N LYS A 150 17.24 -21.97 -2.86
CA LYS A 150 17.98 -22.99 -3.62
C LYS A 150 17.51 -23.14 -5.07
N LYS A 151 16.32 -22.62 -5.39
CA LYS A 151 15.67 -22.76 -6.70
C LYS A 151 15.50 -21.41 -7.40
N SER A 152 15.82 -20.28 -6.76
CA SER A 152 15.53 -18.93 -7.25
C SER A 152 16.11 -18.68 -8.64
N ASP A 153 17.34 -19.14 -8.91
CA ASP A 153 18.01 -19.02 -10.21
C ASP A 153 17.25 -19.64 -11.40
N ASN A 154 16.28 -20.53 -11.11
CA ASN A 154 15.46 -21.20 -12.13
C ASN A 154 14.02 -20.68 -12.18
N LEU A 155 13.70 -19.64 -11.42
CA LEU A 155 12.38 -19.01 -11.38
C LEU A 155 12.41 -17.66 -12.07
N THR A 156 11.29 -17.29 -12.68
CA THR A 156 11.05 -15.88 -13.01
C THR A 156 10.65 -15.11 -11.76
N ASP A 157 10.84 -13.79 -11.75
CA ASP A 157 10.44 -12.91 -10.64
C ASP A 157 8.99 -13.17 -10.20
N LYS A 158 8.08 -13.31 -11.18
CA LYS A 158 6.67 -13.62 -10.90
C LYS A 158 6.49 -14.97 -10.19
N GLN A 159 7.21 -16.02 -10.60
CA GLN A 159 7.10 -17.34 -9.96
C GLN A 159 7.72 -17.33 -8.57
N TYR A 160 8.81 -16.58 -8.40
CA TYR A 160 9.43 -16.35 -7.10
C TYR A 160 8.43 -15.68 -6.15
N ASP A 161 7.80 -14.60 -6.60
CA ASP A 161 6.80 -13.86 -5.82
C ASP A 161 5.59 -14.72 -5.45
N GLU A 162 5.08 -15.51 -6.40
CA GLU A 162 3.96 -16.43 -6.17
C GLU A 162 4.29 -17.51 -5.13
N VAL A 163 5.55 -17.95 -5.05
CA VAL A 163 5.98 -18.90 -4.02
C VAL A 163 6.04 -18.21 -2.66
N ILE A 164 6.57 -16.98 -2.57
CA ILE A 164 6.57 -16.19 -1.32
C ILE A 164 5.14 -15.99 -0.81
N ASP A 165 4.22 -15.60 -1.70
CA ASP A 165 2.81 -15.44 -1.38
C ASP A 165 2.20 -16.72 -0.81
N LYS A 166 2.52 -17.86 -1.41
CA LYS A 166 2.05 -19.16 -0.91
C LYS A 166 2.62 -19.49 0.47
N VAL A 167 3.90 -19.21 0.72
CA VAL A 167 4.52 -19.41 2.04
C VAL A 167 3.84 -18.52 3.09
N ALA A 168 3.58 -17.26 2.75
CA ALA A 168 2.87 -16.32 3.64
C ALA A 168 1.46 -16.82 3.98
N ASP A 169 0.70 -17.29 2.98
CA ASP A 169 -0.65 -17.83 3.18
C ASP A 169 -0.63 -19.08 4.06
N GLU A 170 0.31 -20.01 3.83
CA GLU A 170 0.44 -21.23 4.64
C GLU A 170 0.83 -20.93 6.08
N CYS A 171 1.80 -20.04 6.30
CA CYS A 171 2.35 -19.77 7.64
C CYS A 171 1.52 -18.79 8.47
N SER A 172 0.73 -17.93 7.83
CA SER A 172 -0.17 -17.02 8.54
C SER A 172 -1.38 -17.73 9.12
N SER A 173 -1.72 -18.92 8.62
CA SER A 173 -2.91 -19.68 9.04
C SER A 173 -2.75 -20.51 10.32
N GLN A 174 -1.59 -20.42 11.00
CA GLN A 174 -1.26 -21.20 12.21
C GLN A 174 -1.75 -20.58 13.52
#